data_AF-A0A512NI57-F1
#
_entry.id   AF-A0A512NI57-F1
#
_cell.length_a   1.000
_cell.length_b   1.000
_cell.length_c   1.000
_cell.angle_alpha   90.00
_cell.angle_beta   90.00
_cell.angle_gamma   90.00
#
_symmetry.space_group_name_H-M   'P 1'
#
loop_
_entity.id
_entity.type
_entity.pdbx_description
1 polymer ?
#
loop_
_entity_poly.entity_id
_entity_poly.type
_entity_poly.pdbx_seq_one_letter_code
_entity_poly.pdbx_strand_id
1 'polypeptide(L)' 'MAIEIDPVEMWNLNEDSSRICLELPLLSFEEISEPIQVRLRFDAETIDAMLERLTLLRRRMVSKGGRSGFQ' A
#
# COMPACT_ATOMS: atom_id res chain seq x y z
N MET A 1 2.43 -11.13 -14.15
CA MET A 1 3.01 -9.80 -14.43
C MET A 1 3.31 -9.15 -13.08
N ALA A 2 4.55 -8.73 -12.82
CA ALA A 2 4.89 -8.01 -11.59
C ALA A 2 4.66 -6.52 -11.84
N ILE A 3 3.79 -5.90 -11.07
CA ILE A 3 3.60 -4.45 -11.11
C ILE A 3 4.77 -3.86 -10.34
N GLU A 4 5.59 -3.04 -10.98
CA GLU A 4 6.57 -2.21 -10.27
C GLU A 4 5.79 -1.13 -9.51
N ILE A 5 5.71 -1.31 -8.20
CA ILE A 5 5.06 -0.40 -7.27
C ILE A 5 6.16 0.48 -6.69
N ASP A 6 6.06 1.80 -6.87
CA ASP A 6 6.81 2.77 -6.07
C ASP A 6 5.91 3.25 -4.92
N PRO A 7 6.09 2.72 -3.70
CA PRO A 7 5.24 3.07 -2.58
C PRO A 7 5.44 4.50 -2.09
N VAL A 8 6.38 5.28 -2.61
CA VAL A 8 6.59 6.68 -2.21
C VAL A 8 5.82 7.60 -3.15
N GLU A 9 5.89 7.35 -4.45
CA GLU A 9 5.25 8.23 -5.46
C GLU A 9 3.75 7.97 -5.63
N MET A 10 3.26 6.81 -5.18
CA MET A 10 1.86 6.41 -5.35
C MET A 10 0.90 7.01 -4.32
N TRP A 11 1.41 7.54 -3.20
CA TRP A 11 0.60 8.22 -2.20
C TRP A 11 0.64 9.72 -2.40
N ASN A 12 -0.52 10.34 -2.50
CA ASN A 12 -0.67 11.79 -2.60
C ASN A 12 -1.83 12.28 -1.75
N LEU A 13 -1.96 13.59 -1.60
CA LEU A 13 -3.18 14.20 -1.11
C LEU A 13 -4.12 14.50 -2.28
N ASN A 14 -5.43 14.49 -2.03
CA ASN A 14 -6.38 15.08 -2.98
C ASN A 14 -6.21 16.61 -3.05
N GLU A 15 -6.85 17.23 -4.03
CA GLU A 15 -6.75 18.68 -4.30
C GLU A 15 -7.01 19.54 -3.06
N ASP A 16 -8.01 19.19 -2.26
CA ASP A 16 -8.38 19.91 -1.03
C ASP A 16 -7.59 19.46 0.22
N SER A 17 -6.60 18.57 0.07
CA SER A 17 -5.79 18.02 1.18
C SER A 17 -6.59 17.37 2.32
N SER A 18 -7.83 16.97 2.05
CA SER A 18 -8.74 16.36 3.03
C SER A 18 -8.66 14.85 3.06
N ARG A 19 -8.06 14.21 2.04
CA ARG A 19 -7.95 12.75 1.91
C ARG A 19 -6.59 12.34 1.37
N ILE A 20 -6.08 11.24 1.91
CA ILE A 20 -4.91 10.55 1.38
C ILE A 20 -5.37 9.64 0.25
N CYS A 21 -4.71 9.75 -0.90
CA CYS A 21 -4.99 9.00 -2.10
C CYS A 21 -3.87 8.02 -2.40
N LEU A 22 -4.22 6.80 -2.77
CA LEU A 22 -3.32 5.84 -3.39
C LEU A 22 -3.69 5.69 -4.86
N GLU A 23 -2.79 6.07 -5.75
CA GLU A 23 -2.95 5.88 -7.19
C GLU A 23 -2.02 4.78 -7.68
N LEU A 24 -2.60 3.71 -8.23
CA LEU A 24 -1.80 2.66 -8.87
C LEU A 24 -1.42 3.08 -10.29
N PRO A 25 -0.27 2.60 -10.81
CA PRO A 25 0.02 2.66 -12.24
C PRO A 25 -1.13 2.04 -13.06
N LEU A 26 -1.27 2.47 -14.31
CA LEU A 26 -2.27 1.89 -15.21
C LEU A 26 -2.04 0.38 -15.34
N LEU A 27 -3.08 -0.38 -14.99
CA LEU A 27 -3.03 -1.84 -14.98
C LEU A 27 -3.58 -2.38 -16.30
N SER A 28 -2.72 -3.00 -17.09
CA SER A 28 -3.11 -3.72 -18.30
C SER A 28 -3.29 -5.20 -17.99
N PHE A 29 -4.41 -5.77 -18.44
CA PHE A 29 -4.72 -7.19 -18.31
C PHE A 29 -4.99 -7.76 -19.70
N GLU A 30 -4.61 -9.02 -19.95
CA GLU A 30 -4.75 -9.63 -21.27
C GLU A 30 -6.22 -9.70 -21.72
N GLU A 31 -7.14 -9.82 -20.78
CA GLU A 31 -8.58 -9.92 -21.04
C GLU A 31 -9.30 -8.55 -21.12
N ILE A 32 -8.58 -7.44 -20.87
CA ILE A 32 -9.18 -6.09 -20.81
C ILE A 32 -8.45 -5.17 -21.79
N SER A 33 -9.18 -4.74 -22.83
CA SER A 33 -8.65 -3.92 -23.92
C SER A 33 -8.17 -2.53 -23.48
N GLU A 34 -8.72 -1.99 -22.39
CA GLU A 34 -8.37 -0.68 -21.86
C GLU A 34 -7.65 -0.81 -20.50
N PRO A 35 -6.53 -0.10 -20.28
CA PRO A 35 -5.85 -0.10 -19.00
C PRO A 35 -6.74 0.44 -17.88
N ILE A 36 -6.73 -0.23 -16.73
CA ILE A 36 -7.51 0.18 -15.56
C ILE A 36 -6.69 1.14 -14.70
N GLN A 37 -7.28 2.29 -14.38
CA GLN A 37 -6.76 3.18 -13.34
C GLN A 37 -7.43 2.90 -12.01
N VAL A 38 -6.65 2.53 -10.99
CA VAL A 38 -7.14 2.33 -9.62
C VAL A 38 -6.73 3.51 -8.75
N ARG A 39 -7.73 4.16 -8.14
CA ARG A 39 -7.54 5.23 -7.16
C ARG A 39 -8.32 4.93 -5.90
N LEU A 40 -7.61 4.83 -4.78
CA LEU A 40 -8.22 4.65 -3.47
C LEU A 40 -8.08 5.95 -2.69
N ARG A 41 -9.11 6.31 -1.91
CA ARG A 41 -9.11 7.51 -1.08
C ARG A 41 -9.45 7.13 0.34
N PHE A 42 -8.70 7.70 1.27
CA PHE A 42 -8.80 7.41 2.69
C PHE A 42 -8.90 8.72 3.46
N ASP A 43 -9.73 8.74 4.50
CA ASP A 43 -9.66 9.78 5.52
C ASP A 43 -8.52 9.47 6.51
N ALA A 44 -8.23 10.45 7.36
CA ALA A 44 -7.15 10.37 8.34
C ALA A 44 -7.35 9.21 9.33
N GLU A 45 -8.57 9.02 9.84
CA GLU A 45 -8.89 7.97 10.80
C GLU A 45 -8.63 6.57 10.23
N THR A 46 -9.01 6.34 8.97
CA THR A 46 -8.75 5.09 8.27
C THR A 46 -7.25 4.85 8.10
N ILE A 47 -6.48 5.87 7.74
CA ILE A 47 -5.02 5.76 7.59
C ILE A 47 -4.35 5.44 8.92
N ASP A 48 -4.74 6.09 10.01
CA ASP A 48 -4.18 5.82 11.34
C ASP A 48 -4.42 4.36 11.75
N ALA A 49 -5.64 3.84 11.54
CA ALA A 49 -5.96 2.44 11.79
C ALA A 49 -5.13 1.48 10.91
N MET A 50 -4.90 1.82 9.64
CA MET A 50 -4.04 1.04 8.76
C MET A 50 -2.58 1.03 9.24
N LEU A 51 -2.04 2.18 9.66
CA LEU A 51 -0.68 2.29 10.17
C LEU A 51 -0.48 1.48 11.45
N GLU A 52 -1.44 1.52 12.38
CA GLU A 52 -1.40 0.68 13.58
C GLU A 52 -1.37 -0.81 13.22
N ARG A 53 -2.27 -1.23 12.33
CA ARG A 53 -2.37 -2.61 11.88
C ARG A 53 -1.08 -3.08 11.18
N LEU A 54 -0.54 -2.29 10.27
CA LEU A 54 0.69 -2.59 9.55
C LEU A 54 1.89 -2.64 10.49
N THR A 55 1.94 -1.78 11.51
CA THR A 55 2.99 -1.81 12.54
C THR A 55 2.98 -3.13 13.32
N LEU A 56 1.80 -3.61 13.72
CA LEU A 56 1.67 -4.91 14.39
C LEU A 56 2.11 -6.08 13.49
N LEU A 57 1.74 -6.04 12.21
CA LEU A 57 2.15 -7.06 11.24
C LEU A 57 3.67 -7.05 11.02
N ARG A 58 4.28 -5.87 10.87
CA ARG A 58 5.73 -5.71 10.74
C ARG A 58 6.47 -6.30 11.95
N ARG A 59 6.00 -6.04 13.17
CA ARG A 59 6.58 -6.63 14.40
C ARG A 59 6.55 -8.15 14.36
N ARG A 60 5.46 -8.76 13.88
CA ARG A 60 5.34 -10.22 13.71
C ARG A 60 6.26 -10.79 12.64
N MET A 61 6.50 -10.05 11.56
CA MET A 61 7.45 -10.45 10.52
C MET A 61 8.88 -10.48 11.08
N VAL A 62 9.27 -9.44 11.81
CA VAL A 62 10.61 -9.35 12.43
C VAL A 62 10.79 -10.41 13.53
N SER A 63 9.77 -10.66 14.36
CA SER A 63 9.87 -11.66 15.42
C SER A 63 9.91 -13.10 14.91
N LYS A 64 9.31 -13.40 13.75
CA LYS A 64 9.45 -14.69 13.08
C LYS A 64 10.85 -14.91 12.49
N GLY A 65 11.56 -13.83 12.13
CA GLY A 65 12.95 -13.90 11.63
C GLY A 65 14.01 -14.08 12.73
N GLY A 66 13.64 -13.97 14.01
CA GLY A 66 14.58 -13.99 15.15
C GLY A 66 14.75 -15.34 15.87
N ARG A 67 14.25 -16.46 15.32
CA ARG A 67 14.50 -17.81 15.86
C ARG A 67 15.30 -18.66 14.88
N SER A 68 16.54 -18.26 14.63
CA SER A 68 17.58 -19.16 14.13
C SER A 68 18.90 -18.75 14.78
N GLY A 69 19.41 -19.60 15.67
CA GLY A 69 20.77 -19.53 16.19
C GLY A 69 20.95 -18.83 17.53
N PHE A 70 20.65 -19.52 18.63
CA PHE A 70 21.59 -19.59 19.75
C PHE A 70 21.73 -21.06 20.13
N GLN A 71 22.87 -21.61 19.73
CA GLN A 71 23.50 -22.78 20.33
C GLN A 71 23.92 -22.45 21.76
#